data_AF-A0A8D0XA41-F1
#
_entry.id   AF-A0A8D0XA41-F1
#
_cell.length_a   1.000
_cell.length_b   1.000
_cell.length_c   1.000
_cell.angle_alpha   90.00
_cell.angle_beta   90.00
_cell.angle_gamma   90.00
#
_symmetry.space_group_name_H-M   'P 1'
#
loop_
_entity.id
_entity.type
_entity.pdbx_description
1 polymer ?
#
loop_
_entity_poly.entity_id
_entity_poly.type
_entity_poly.pdbx_seq_one_letter_code
_entity_poly.pdbx_strand_id
1 'polypeptide(L)'
;MFVPCGDSVPDLKGCTLLMPAMCAGNVGQPAIDLIISKLNMCRIGYFSTDCLLPMVGNNPHATAEENSTELSINAEVCASPSKKLVALQLRSTFIKLF
;
A
#
# COMPACT_ATOMS: atom_id res chain seq x y z
N MET A 1 4.69 4.39 11.91
CA MET A 1 4.55 5.80 11.52
C MET A 1 4.37 5.90 10.00
N PHE A 2 3.49 6.78 9.51
CA PHE A 2 3.37 7.03 8.07
C PHE A 2 4.53 7.89 7.57
N VAL A 3 5.12 7.53 6.45
CA VAL A 3 6.23 8.25 5.79
C VAL A 3 5.80 8.56 4.35
N PRO A 4 5.72 9.84 3.94
CA PRO A 4 5.37 10.21 2.57
C PRO A 4 6.53 9.93 1.60
N CYS A 5 6.21 9.59 0.35
CA CYS A 5 7.23 9.37 -0.71
C CYS A 5 7.79 10.67 -1.32
N GLY A 6 7.12 11.82 -1.12
CA GLY A 6 7.57 13.13 -1.61
C GLY A 6 7.84 14.13 -0.49
N ASP A 7 8.30 15.32 -0.85
CA ASP A 7 8.71 16.37 0.09
C ASP A 7 7.55 17.01 0.88
N SER A 8 6.31 16.73 0.48
CA SER A 8 5.10 17.28 1.10
C SER A 8 4.16 16.20 1.61
N VAL A 9 3.47 16.50 2.70
CA VAL A 9 2.45 15.61 3.26
C VAL A 9 1.21 15.68 2.36
N PRO A 10 0.71 14.55 1.83
CA PRO A 10 -0.48 14.55 0.99
C PRO A 10 -1.72 14.96 1.80
N ASP A 11 -2.58 15.80 1.22
CA ASP A 11 -3.88 16.13 1.83
C ASP A 11 -4.87 14.98 1.61
N LEU A 12 -5.16 14.26 2.68
CA LEU A 12 -6.07 13.10 2.68
C LEU A 12 -7.43 13.42 3.33
N LYS A 13 -7.73 14.69 3.60
CA LYS A 13 -9.00 15.07 4.24
C LYS A 13 -10.20 14.66 3.38
N GLY A 14 -11.18 14.05 4.02
CA GLY A 14 -12.40 13.58 3.36
C GLY A 14 -12.21 12.36 2.44
N CYS A 15 -11.02 11.73 2.46
CA CYS A 15 -10.82 10.45 1.79
C CYS A 15 -11.28 9.27 2.65
N THR A 16 -11.72 8.19 2.00
CA THR A 16 -12.02 6.92 2.66
C THR A 16 -10.79 6.01 2.60
N LEU A 17 -10.42 5.42 3.74
CA LEU A 17 -9.33 4.45 3.84
C LEU A 17 -9.87 3.03 3.64
N LEU A 18 -9.33 2.34 2.65
CA LEU A 18 -9.49 0.91 2.43
C LEU A 18 -8.35 0.18 3.14
N MET A 19 -8.66 -0.46 4.25
CA MET A 19 -7.69 -1.23 5.03
C MET A 19 -8.09 -2.71 5.04
N PRO A 20 -7.28 -3.60 4.43
CA PRO A 20 -7.57 -5.02 4.44
C PRO A 20 -7.36 -5.60 5.84
N ALA A 21 -8.23 -6.52 6.23
CA ALA A 21 -7.98 -7.37 7.39
C ALA A 21 -7.13 -8.58 6.99
N MET A 22 -6.17 -8.93 7.84
CA MET A 22 -5.35 -10.13 7.68
C MET A 22 -6.13 -11.33 8.21
N CYS A 23 -6.79 -12.07 7.32
CA CYS A 23 -7.70 -13.17 7.65
C CYS A 23 -7.31 -14.46 6.92
N ALA A 24 -7.93 -15.58 7.29
CA ALA A 24 -7.76 -16.85 6.59
C ALA A 24 -8.02 -16.70 5.08
N GLY A 25 -7.07 -17.18 4.27
CA GLY A 25 -7.10 -17.08 2.80
C GLY A 25 -6.64 -15.73 2.23
N ASN A 26 -6.25 -14.75 3.07
CA ASN A 26 -5.68 -13.47 2.69
C ASN A 26 -6.50 -12.66 1.67
N VAL A 27 -7.80 -12.93 1.47
CA VAL A 27 -8.63 -12.40 0.38
C VAL A 27 -8.63 -10.86 0.30
N GLY A 28 -8.48 -10.18 1.44
CA GLY A 28 -8.35 -8.72 1.49
C GLY A 28 -7.14 -8.19 0.72
N GLN A 29 -5.99 -8.87 0.75
CA GLN A 29 -4.77 -8.42 0.07
C GLN A 29 -4.91 -8.38 -1.46
N PRO A 30 -5.25 -9.48 -2.17
CA PRO A 30 -5.42 -9.44 -3.62
C PRO A 30 -6.61 -8.57 -4.04
N ALA A 31 -7.63 -8.39 -3.19
CA ALA A 31 -8.71 -7.45 -3.45
C ALA A 31 -8.19 -6.01 -3.50
N ILE A 32 -7.34 -5.61 -2.55
CA ILE A 32 -6.69 -4.30 -2.57
C ILE A 32 -5.74 -4.16 -3.76
N ASP A 33 -4.95 -5.19 -4.07
CA ASP A 33 -4.05 -5.17 -5.25
C ASP A 33 -4.84 -4.92 -6.55
N LEU A 34 -6.00 -5.57 -6.71
CA LEU A 34 -6.89 -5.36 -7.85
C LEU A 34 -7.46 -3.94 -7.87
N ILE A 35 -7.88 -3.40 -6.73
CA ILE A 35 -8.41 -2.03 -6.63
C ILE A 35 -7.32 -1.01 -6.99
N ILE A 36 -6.11 -1.16 -6.47
CA ILE A 36 -4.96 -0.29 -6.77
C ILE A 36 -4.69 -0.30 -8.28
N SER A 37 -4.60 -1.49 -8.87
CA SER A 37 -4.34 -1.64 -10.31
C SER A 37 -5.48 -1.09 -11.16
N LYS A 38 -6.74 -1.39 -10.85
CA LYS A 38 -7.90 -0.96 -11.66
C LYS A 38 -8.20 0.53 -11.55
N LEU A 39 -7.87 1.15 -10.42
CA LEU A 39 -8.06 2.59 -10.22
C LEU A 39 -6.81 3.41 -10.53
N ASN A 40 -5.73 2.78 -11.02
CA ASN A 40 -4.43 3.41 -11.26
C ASN A 40 -4.00 4.27 -10.07
N MET A 41 -4.09 3.72 -8.85
CA MET A 41 -3.68 4.42 -7.64
C MET A 41 -2.16 4.56 -7.61
N CYS A 42 -1.67 5.74 -7.24
CA CYS A 42 -0.23 5.99 -7.09
C CYS A 42 0.18 5.81 -5.63
N ARG A 43 1.38 5.25 -5.40
CA ARG A 43 1.97 5.19 -4.06
C ARG A 43 2.28 6.60 -3.58
N ILE A 44 1.77 6.95 -2.41
CA ILE A 44 1.99 8.26 -1.76
C ILE A 44 2.87 8.17 -0.51
N GLY A 45 3.15 6.96 -0.05
CA GLY A 45 3.98 6.72 1.12
C GLY A 45 3.86 5.28 1.62
N TYR A 46 4.34 5.06 2.83
CA TYR A 46 4.35 3.75 3.48
C TYR A 46 4.25 3.87 5.00
N PHE A 47 3.93 2.77 5.67
CA PHE A 47 4.01 2.68 7.13
C PHE A 47 5.32 2.02 7.54
N SER A 48 6.18 2.79 8.21
CA SER A 48 7.34 2.24 8.90
C SER A 48 6.91 1.70 10.27
N THR A 49 7.03 0.39 10.46
CA THR A 49 6.68 -0.30 11.71
C THR A 49 7.46 -1.59 11.86
N ASP A 50 7.90 -1.86 13.09
CA ASP A 50 8.57 -3.11 13.45
C ASP A 50 7.58 -4.26 13.73
N CYS A 51 6.27 -3.98 13.64
CA CYS A 51 5.23 -4.96 13.89
C CYS A 51 4.96 -5.87 12.69
N LEU A 52 5.61 -5.64 11.55
CA LEU A 52 5.39 -6.37 10.30
C LEU A 52 6.67 -7.10 9.87
N LEU A 53 6.52 -8.29 9.28
CA LEU A 53 7.66 -9.01 8.74
C LEU A 53 8.33 -8.18 7.62
N PRO A 54 9.65 -7.93 7.69
CA PRO A 54 10.35 -7.21 6.63
C PRO A 54 10.23 -7.95 5.29
N MET A 55 9.93 -7.21 4.23
CA MET A 55 9.90 -7.74 2.87
C MET A 55 10.30 -6.65 1.87
N VAL A 56 11.00 -7.07 0.81
CA VAL A 56 11.27 -6.25 -0.38
C VAL A 56 11.06 -7.16 -1.60
N GLY A 57 10.44 -6.62 -2.65
CA GLY A 57 10.22 -7.33 -3.90
C GLY A 57 9.95 -6.37 -5.06
N ASN A 58 9.67 -6.91 -6.24
CA ASN A 58 9.33 -6.10 -7.41
C ASN A 58 7.94 -5.46 -7.25
N ASN A 59 7.70 -4.33 -7.93
CA ASN A 59 6.38 -3.72 -8.01
C ASN A 59 5.37 -4.64 -8.73
N PRO A 60 4.33 -5.15 -8.05
CA PRO A 60 3.34 -6.04 -8.67
C PRO A 60 2.33 -5.28 -9.55
N HIS A 61 2.34 -3.95 -9.51
CA HIS A 61 1.48 -3.09 -10.32
C HIS A 61 2.22 -2.49 -11.53
N ALA A 62 3.46 -2.90 -11.80
CA ALA A 62 4.22 -2.38 -12.93
C ALA A 62 3.55 -2.77 -14.27
N THR A 63 2.94 -1.77 -14.91
CA THR A 63 2.36 -1.90 -16.26
C THR A 63 3.18 -1.18 -17.33
N ALA A 64 4.23 -0.46 -16.92
CA ALA A 64 5.13 0.31 -17.78
C ALA A 64 6.56 0.23 -17.21
N GLU A 65 7.56 0.45 -18.07
CA GLU A 65 8.98 0.35 -17.68
C GLU A 65 9.35 1.32 -16.55
N GLU A 66 8.81 2.54 -16.53
CA GLU A 66 9.09 3.54 -15.49
C GLU A 66 8.80 3.00 -14.07
N ASN A 67 7.67 2.31 -13.91
CA ASN A 67 7.23 1.79 -12.61
C ASN A 67 7.85 0.41 -12.28
N SER A 68 8.56 -0.22 -13.22
CA SER A 68 9.17 -1.55 -13.04
C SER A 68 10.41 -1.52 -12.15
N THR A 69 11.03 -0.35 -11.99
CA THR A 69 12.20 -0.15 -11.12
C THR A 69 11.80 0.11 -9.66
N GLU A 70 10.53 0.39 -9.40
CA GLU A 70 10.02 0.60 -8.05
C GLU A 70 10.00 -0.72 -7.27
N LEU A 71 10.50 -0.68 -6.05
CA LEU A 71 10.40 -1.81 -5.14
C LEU A 71 9.08 -1.78 -4.39
N SER A 72 8.53 -2.95 -4.15
CA SER A 72 7.44 -3.17 -3.22
C SER A 72 8.00 -3.49 -1.83
N ILE A 73 7.34 -2.98 -0.79
CA ILE A 73 7.62 -3.22 0.64
C ILE A 73 6.36 -3.73 1.38
N ASN A 74 6.48 -3.90 2.69
CA ASN A 74 5.51 -4.59 3.54
C ASN A 74 4.17 -3.86 3.76
N ALA A 75 4.17 -2.53 3.82
CA ALA A 75 2.99 -1.72 4.11
C ALA A 75 3.00 -0.39 3.32
N GLU A 76 2.28 -0.36 2.20
CA GLU A 76 2.28 0.77 1.27
C GLU A 76 0.96 1.50 1.26
N VAL A 77 1.01 2.81 1.10
CA VAL A 77 -0.18 3.66 1.01
C VAL A 77 -0.29 4.17 -0.42
N CYS A 78 -1.38 3.80 -1.08
CA CYS A 78 -1.70 4.23 -2.44
C CYS A 78 -2.96 5.09 -2.42
N ALA A 79 -3.06 6.09 -3.28
CA ALA A 79 -4.21 6.99 -3.31
C ALA A 79 -4.73 7.25 -4.73
N SER A 80 -6.03 7.52 -4.80
CA SER A 80 -6.71 8.08 -5.97
C SER A 80 -7.42 9.37 -5.53
N PRO A 81 -6.78 10.55 -5.72
CA PRO A 81 -7.37 11.83 -5.32
C PRO A 81 -8.72 12.10 -5.98
N SER A 82 -8.87 11.71 -7.25
CA SER A 82 -10.11 11.89 -8.01
C SER A 82 -11.29 11.09 -7.45
N LYS A 83 -11.03 9.97 -6.76
CA LYS A 83 -12.04 9.14 -6.11
C LYS A 83 -12.15 9.36 -4.60
N LYS A 84 -11.30 10.22 -4.02
CA LYS A 84 -11.18 10.38 -2.55
C LYS A 84 -10.98 9.04 -1.83
N LEU A 85 -10.15 8.17 -2.43
CA LEU A 85 -9.83 6.85 -1.88
C LEU A 85 -8.35 6.74 -1.56
N VAL A 86 -8.07 6.12 -0.42
CA VAL A 86 -6.73 5.72 0.00
C VAL A 86 -6.78 4.23 0.29
N ALA A 87 -5.80 3.47 -0.19
CA ALA A 87 -5.68 2.05 0.05
C ALA A 87 -4.39 1.77 0.83
N LEU A 88 -4.50 0.98 1.89
CA LEU A 88 -3.35 0.41 2.59
C LEU A 88 -3.12 -1.00 2.05
N GLN A 89 -2.02 -1.20 1.34
CA GLN A 89 -1.60 -2.53 0.91
C GLN A 89 -0.69 -3.14 1.97
N LEU A 90 -1.08 -4.30 2.50
CA LEU A 90 -0.27 -5.11 3.42
C LEU A 90 0.20 -6.36 2.69
N ARG A 91 1.52 -6.56 2.60
CA ARG A 91 2.14 -7.73 1.95
C ARG A 91 2.86 -8.67 2.91
N SER A 92 2.83 -8.36 4.19
CA SER A 92 3.45 -9.14 5.24
C SER A 92 2.50 -9.34 6.41
N THR A 93 2.79 -10.35 7.22
CA THR A 93 2.04 -10.64 8.44
C THR A 93 2.58 -9.86 9.62
N PHE A 94 1.72 -9.65 10.62
CA PHE A 94 2.14 -9.09 11.89
C PHE A 94 3.05 -10.06 12.64
N ILE A 95 4.16 -9.54 13.17
CA ILE A 95 5.03 -10.27 14.09
C ILE A 95 4.42 -10.19 15.48
N LYS A 96 4.28 -11.33 16.13
CA LYS A 96 4.00 -11.39 17.57
C LYS A 96 5.33 -11.55 18.30
N LEU A 97 5.77 -10.52 18.99
CA LEU A 97 6.85 -10.64 19.97
C LEU A 97 6.27 -11.36 21.19
N PHE A 98 6.92 -12.45 21.60
CA PHE A 98 6.52 -13.29 22.73
C PHE A 98 6.62 -12.54 24.06
#